data_AF-A0A6V7M4K1-F1
#
_entry.id   AF-A0A6V7M4K1-F1
#
_cell.length_a   1.000
_cell.length_b   1.000
_cell.length_c   1.000
_cell.angle_alpha   90.00
_cell.angle_beta   90.00
_cell.angle_gamma   90.00
#
_symmetry.space_group_name_H-M   'P 1'
#
loop_
_entity.id
_entity.type
_entity.pdbx_description
1 polymer ?
#
loop_
_entity_poly.entity_id
_entity_poly.type
_entity_poly.pdbx_seq_one_letter_code
_entity_poly.pdbx_strand_id
1 'polypeptide(L)' 'STGDIGVRVFKAIDLIHSLCHAATPLNTSSTRCALQIQTTFGSTGKASGVIFWLYQLEKWRVATKE' A
#
# COMPACT_ATOMS: atom_id res chain seq x y z
N SER A 1 -22.43 -8.72 -7.81
CA SER A 1 -21.11 -8.46 -8.43
C SER A 1 -19.99 -8.49 -7.38
N THR A 2 -19.93 -9.55 -6.57
CA THR A 2 -19.14 -9.67 -5.33
C THR A 2 -17.62 -9.86 -5.55
N GLY A 3 -17.06 -9.60 -6.74
CA GLY A 3 -15.78 -10.18 -7.15
C GLY A 3 -14.93 -9.40 -8.15
N ASP A 4 -14.95 -8.06 -8.14
CA ASP A 4 -13.96 -7.30 -8.92
C ASP A 4 -12.64 -7.20 -8.14
N ILE A 5 -11.63 -7.92 -8.61
CA ILE A 5 -10.30 -7.95 -8.01
C ILE A 5 -9.60 -6.59 -8.09
N GLY A 6 -9.83 -5.82 -9.16
CA GLY A 6 -9.25 -4.49 -9.31
C GLY A 6 -9.73 -3.56 -8.20
N VAL A 7 -11.05 -3.55 -7.93
CA VAL A 7 -11.64 -2.76 -6.83
C VAL A 7 -11.02 -3.14 -5.48
N ARG A 8 -10.76 -4.43 -5.23
CA ARG A 8 -10.14 -4.88 -3.99
C ARG A 8 -8.67 -4.45 -3.88
N VAL A 9 -7.92 -4.52 -4.97
CA VAL A 9 -6.52 -4.09 -5.04
C VAL A 9 -6.41 -2.59 -4.72
N PHE A 10 -7.21 -1.75 -5.37
CA PHE A 10 -7.18 -0.30 -5.11
C PHE A 10 -7.57 0.04 -3.67
N LYS A 11 -8.61 -0.60 -3.12
CA LYS A 11 -8.97 -0.41 -1.70
C LYS A 11 -7.87 -0.85 -0.74
N ALA A 12 -7.13 -1.91 -1.05
CA ALA A 12 -6.00 -2.34 -0.24
C ALA A 12 -4.85 -1.32 -0.29
N ILE A 13 -4.59 -0.73 -1.47
CA ILE A 13 -3.60 0.35 -1.63
C ILE A 13 -3.99 1.57 -0.78
N ASP A 14 -5.25 2.00 -0.84
CA ASP A 14 -5.74 3.13 -0.04
C ASP A 14 -5.57 2.89 1.46
N LEU A 15 -5.87 1.66 1.91
CA LEU A 15 -5.66 1.25 3.30
C LEU A 15 -4.17 1.29 3.67
N ILE A 16 -3.28 0.74 2.85
CA ILE A 16 -1.83 0.76 3.10
C ILE A 16 -1.33 2.21 3.15
N HIS A 17 -1.77 3.08 2.25
CA HIS A 17 -1.44 4.50 2.27
C HIS A 17 -1.88 5.16 3.58
N SER A 18 -3.10 4.89 4.05
CA SER A 18 -3.58 5.45 5.33
C SER A 18 -2.73 5.05 6.54
N LEU A 19 -2.06 3.89 6.49
CA LEU A 19 -1.19 3.38 7.54
C LEU A 19 0.27 3.84 7.41
N CYS A 20 0.71 4.14 6.19
CA CYS A 20 2.12 4.35 5.87
C CYS A 20 2.44 5.77 5.42
N HIS A 21 1.44 6.61 5.13
CA HIS A 21 1.65 8.01 4.76
C HIS A 21 1.57 8.89 6.01
N ALA A 22 2.44 9.89 6.07
CA ALA A 22 2.41 10.89 7.12
C ALA A 22 2.97 12.22 6.61
N ALA A 23 2.50 13.32 7.22
CA ALA A 23 3.03 14.64 6.92
C ALA A 23 4.50 14.78 7.35
N THR A 24 5.24 15.49 6.50
CA THR A 24 6.61 15.96 6.73
C THR A 24 6.68 17.44 6.33
N PRO A 25 7.73 18.17 6.73
CA PRO A 25 7.90 19.56 6.32
C PRO A 25 7.93 19.78 4.79
N LEU A 26 8.32 18.76 4.01
CA LEU A 26 8.45 18.84 2.56
C LEU A 26 7.26 18.26 1.79
N ASN A 27 6.53 17.31 2.40
CA ASN A 27 5.41 16.62 1.77
C ASN A 27 4.38 16.23 2.84
N THR A 28 3.17 16.77 2.71
CA THR A 28 2.03 16.54 3.62
C THR A 28 1.46 15.13 3.55
N SER A 29 1.77 14.36 2.50
CA SER A 29 1.42 12.95 2.34
C SER A 29 2.64 12.12 1.92
N SER A 30 3.73 12.23 2.70
CA SER A 30 4.96 11.47 2.44
C SER A 30 4.77 9.98 2.76
N THR A 31 5.12 9.10 1.83
CA THR A 31 5.22 7.66 2.10
C THR A 31 6.37 7.36 3.06
N ARG A 32 6.12 6.59 4.12
CA ARG A 32 7.08 6.27 5.19
C ARG A 32 7.61 4.83 5.14
N CYS A 33 7.46 4.18 3.98
CA CYS A 33 8.02 2.87 3.66
C CYS A 33 8.31 2.81 2.15
N ALA A 34 9.10 1.83 1.71
CA ALA A 34 9.10 1.42 0.31
C ALA A 34 8.02 0.34 0.11
N LEU A 35 7.09 0.60 -0.82
CA LEU A 35 6.01 -0.31 -1.16
C LEU A 35 6.24 -0.89 -2.56
N GLN A 36 6.34 -2.21 -2.66
CA GLN A 36 6.36 -2.92 -3.93
C GLN A 36 5.05 -3.71 -4.07
N ILE A 37 4.39 -3.51 -5.21
CA ILE A 37 3.14 -4.18 -5.55
C ILE A 37 3.43 -5.19 -6.65
N GLN A 38 3.14 -6.46 -6.40
CA GLN A 38 3.29 -7.54 -7.38
C GLN A 38 1.91 -8.09 -7.73
N THR A 39 1.43 -7.77 -8.93
CA THR A 39 0.17 -8.28 -9.45
C THR A 39 0.40 -9.58 -10.20
N THR A 40 -0.48 -10.57 -9.99
CA THR A 40 -0.48 -11.83 -10.73
C THR A 40 -1.61 -11.86 -11.74
N PHE A 41 -1.37 -12.52 -12.88
CA PHE A 41 -2.33 -12.65 -13.97
C PHE A 41 -2.56 -14.12 -14.28
N GLY A 42 -3.82 -14.48 -14.58
CA GLY A 42 -4.19 -15.82 -15.03
C GLY A 42 -3.87 -16.04 -16.51
N SER A 43 -4.12 -17.25 -17.01
CA SER A 43 -3.88 -17.65 -18.41
C SER A 43 -4.64 -16.80 -19.45
N THR A 44 -5.71 -16.12 -19.05
CA THR A 44 -6.48 -15.20 -19.91
C THR A 44 -5.97 -13.76 -19.88
N GLY A 45 -4.87 -13.48 -19.18
CA GLY A 45 -4.31 -12.13 -19.00
C GLY A 45 -5.09 -11.25 -18.02
N LYS A 46 -6.13 -11.79 -17.37
CA LYS A 46 -6.88 -11.07 -16.31
C LYS A 46 -6.14 -11.15 -14.99
N ALA A 47 -6.19 -10.06 -14.22
CA ALA A 47 -5.64 -10.03 -12.87
C ALA A 47 -6.28 -11.14 -12.02
N SER A 48 -5.45 -11.91 -11.32
CA SER A 48 -5.86 -13.05 -10.48
C SER A 48 -5.47 -12.89 -9.02
N GLY A 49 -4.55 -11.99 -8.70
CA GLY A 49 -4.08 -11.74 -7.34
C GLY A 49 -3.13 -10.56 -7.24
N VAL A 50 -2.73 -10.27 -6.00
CA VAL A 50 -1.74 -9.24 -5.67
C VAL A 50 -0.97 -9.66 -4.41
N ILE A 51 0.32 -9.31 -4.36
CA ILE A 51 1.18 -9.40 -3.18
C ILE A 51 1.73 -8.00 -2.90
N PHE A 52 1.63 -7.57 -1.64
CA PHE A 52 2.17 -6.29 -1.17
C PHE A 52 3.41 -6.56 -0.34
N TRP A 53 4.55 -6.05 -0.79
CA TRP A 53 5.81 -6.07 -0.05
C TRP A 53 6.08 -4.69 0.53
N LEU A 54 6.27 -4.64 1.84
CA LEU A 54 6.52 -3.40 2.57
C LEU A 54 7.89 -3.47 3.24
N TYR A 55 8.74 -2.52 2.90
CA TYR A 55 10.12 -2.45 3.36
C TYR A 55 10.39 -1.15 4.11
N GLN A 56 11.26 -1.24 5.13
CA GLN A 56 11.80 -0.08 5.85
C GLN A 56 10.72 0.91 6.35
N LEU A 57 9.65 0.40 6.96
CA LEU A 57 8.69 1.26 7.63
C LEU A 57 9.38 2.11 8.70
N GLU A 58 9.11 3.41 8.69
CA GLU A 58 9.61 4.39 9.66
C GLU A 58 8.99 4.19 11.06
N LYS A 59 9.30 3.07 11.70
CA LYS A 59 8.67 2.64 12.98
C LYS A 59 8.83 3.68 14.09
N TRP A 60 9.91 4.44 14.11
CA TRP A 60 10.16 5.44 15.15
C TRP A 60 9.13 6.58 15.14
N ARG A 61 8.47 6.86 14.01
CA ARG A 61 7.40 7.87 13.95
C ARG A 61 6.23 7.58 14.90
N VAL A 62 5.94 6.31 15.16
CA VAL A 62 4.88 5.90 16.10
C VAL A 62 5.39 5.88 17.56
N ALA A 63 6.67 5.59 17.74
CA ALA A 63 7.28 5.43 19.07
C ALA A 63 7.72 6.77 19.70
N THR A 64 7.83 7.83 18.90
CA THR A 64 8.17 9.16 19.41
C THR A 64 6.92 9.76 20.05
N LYS A 65 6.90 9.84 21.39
CA LYS A 65 6.00 10.72 22.11
C LYS A 65 6.65 12.10 22.11
N GLU A 66 5.94 13.11 21.62
CA GLU A 66 6.09 14.43 22.23
C GLU A 66 5.50 14.39 23.65
#